data_AF-A0A7S4QEA0-F1
#
_entry.id   AF-A0A7S4QEA0-F1
#
_cell.length_a   1.000
_cell.length_b   1.000
_cell.length_c   1.000
_cell.angle_alpha   90.00
_cell.angle_beta   90.00
_cell.angle_gamma   90.00
#
_symmetry.space_group_name_H-M   'P 1'
#
loop_
_entity.id
_entity.type
_entity.pdbx_description
1 polymer ?
#
loop_
_entity_poly.entity_id
_entity_poly.type
_entity_poly.pdbx_seq_one_letter_code
_entity_poly.pdbx_strand_id
1 'polypeptide(L)'
;APTMPGSGYSDIQIDRRIVNYPKDDVLPILKAENVNEFFVDGFSLGTAHALSIARYFGVGGSGYDDHQCVGVGLNCPYLSTPICAEFQMRCDADDMWLVRHNDTQKWSAAWNYALWDLLFYVPYISPPAKFFGDVWPKWAQACPEQVEQLIRDQTRTVVRGSQGQGCEAMHYTTQSMWGFDPREVNVKNVCVWYAQDDCLSPGAGSPPEHGEWLAKMFQNKQEEADGSSVAGESQKVRLSIRAENVGRGHMTYAPSKGAAYTVEEETIPQTLLQMVKQTKEK
;
A
#
# COMPACT_ATOMS: atom_id res chain seq x y z
N ALA A 1 -2.41 -10.88 -9.30
CA ALA A 1 -2.81 -9.82 -8.36
C ALA A 1 -4.02 -9.09 -8.95
N PRO A 2 -5.07 -8.84 -8.16
CA PRO A 2 -6.22 -8.06 -8.62
C PRO A 2 -5.80 -6.60 -8.88
N THR A 3 -6.46 -5.94 -9.84
CA THR A 3 -6.30 -4.50 -10.06
C THR A 3 -7.29 -3.71 -9.22
N MET A 4 -6.82 -2.63 -8.58
CA MET A 4 -7.67 -1.68 -7.86
C MET A 4 -8.76 -1.09 -8.78
N PRO A 5 -9.96 -0.78 -8.27
CA PRO A 5 -10.94 0.05 -8.98
C PRO A 5 -10.30 1.31 -9.58
N GLY A 6 -10.62 1.61 -10.84
CA GLY A 6 -10.01 2.70 -11.60
C GLY A 6 -8.58 2.45 -12.10
N SER A 7 -8.03 1.25 -11.90
CA SER A 7 -6.71 0.83 -12.41
C SER A 7 -6.84 -0.39 -13.32
N GLY A 8 -5.95 -0.49 -14.32
CA GLY A 8 -5.91 -1.64 -15.23
C GLY A 8 -7.24 -1.89 -15.95
N TYR A 9 -7.88 -3.03 -15.66
CA TYR A 9 -9.16 -3.43 -16.26
C TYR A 9 -10.37 -3.27 -15.32
N SER A 10 -10.18 -2.72 -14.12
CA SER A 10 -11.26 -2.53 -13.15
C SER A 10 -11.97 -1.20 -13.35
N ASP A 11 -13.31 -1.20 -13.29
CA ASP A 11 -14.11 0.01 -13.39
C ASP A 11 -13.89 0.97 -12.20
N ILE A 12 -14.16 2.25 -12.40
CA ILE A 12 -14.09 3.28 -11.36
C ILE A 12 -15.22 3.07 -10.36
N GLN A 13 -14.90 3.14 -9.06
CA GLN A 13 -15.89 3.15 -7.98
C GLN A 13 -15.80 4.47 -7.20
N ILE A 14 -16.71 5.39 -7.50
CA ILE A 14 -16.80 6.69 -6.80
C ILE A 14 -17.24 6.45 -5.35
N ASP A 15 -16.70 7.22 -4.41
CA ASP A 15 -17.01 7.16 -2.97
C ASP A 15 -16.71 5.82 -2.27
N ARG A 16 -15.98 4.90 -2.92
CA ARG A 16 -15.48 3.68 -2.29
C ARG A 16 -14.64 4.07 -1.06
N ARG A 17 -14.70 3.28 0.00
CA ARG A 17 -13.91 3.49 1.22
C ARG A 17 -12.91 2.36 1.38
N ILE A 18 -11.72 2.67 1.89
CA ILE A 18 -10.66 1.67 2.08
C ILE A 18 -11.14 0.53 2.99
N VAL A 19 -11.81 0.85 4.12
CA VAL A 19 -12.39 -0.16 5.03
C VAL A 19 -13.35 -1.15 4.36
N ASN A 20 -13.98 -0.77 3.26
CA ASN A 20 -14.93 -1.62 2.54
C ASN A 20 -14.24 -2.49 1.47
N TYR A 21 -13.02 -2.13 1.03
CA TYR A 21 -12.26 -2.83 0.00
C TYR A 21 -12.18 -4.35 0.20
N PRO A 22 -11.88 -4.87 1.42
CA PRO A 22 -11.75 -6.30 1.61
C PRO A 22 -13.06 -7.05 1.35
N LYS A 23 -14.19 -6.44 1.72
CA LYS A 23 -15.52 -7.05 1.61
C LYS A 23 -16.07 -6.95 0.19
N ASP A 24 -15.97 -5.78 -0.43
CA ASP A 24 -16.69 -5.47 -1.66
C ASP A 24 -15.87 -5.88 -2.90
N ASP A 25 -14.53 -5.86 -2.82
CA ASP A 25 -13.66 -6.13 -3.97
C ASP A 25 -12.84 -7.42 -3.81
N VAL A 26 -12.24 -7.67 -2.64
CA VAL A 26 -11.32 -8.81 -2.45
C VAL A 26 -12.07 -10.11 -2.20
N LEU A 27 -13.07 -10.11 -1.33
CA LEU A 27 -13.84 -11.32 -0.99
C LEU A 27 -14.47 -12.00 -2.22
N PRO A 28 -15.11 -11.30 -3.18
CA PRO A 28 -15.65 -11.96 -4.37
C PRO A 28 -14.57 -12.67 -5.18
N ILE A 29 -13.36 -12.10 -5.27
CA ILE A 29 -12.22 -12.69 -5.97
C ILE A 29 -11.75 -13.95 -5.24
N LEU A 30 -11.57 -13.89 -3.92
CA LEU A 30 -11.15 -15.05 -3.13
C LEU A 30 -12.15 -16.21 -3.24
N LYS A 31 -13.47 -15.91 -3.27
CA LYS A 31 -14.52 -16.91 -3.48
C LYS A 31 -14.48 -17.50 -4.89
N ALA A 32 -14.33 -16.67 -5.92
CA ALA A 32 -14.27 -17.13 -7.31
C ALA A 32 -13.04 -18.02 -7.56
N GLU A 33 -11.91 -17.69 -6.95
CA GLU A 33 -10.63 -18.39 -7.10
C GLU A 33 -10.44 -19.52 -6.08
N ASN A 34 -11.40 -19.75 -5.16
CA ASN A 34 -11.33 -20.73 -4.07
C ASN A 34 -10.05 -20.61 -3.21
N VAL A 35 -9.69 -19.37 -2.85
CA VAL A 35 -8.48 -19.07 -2.06
C VAL A 35 -8.82 -18.93 -0.59
N ASN A 36 -8.42 -19.92 0.22
CA ASN A 36 -8.74 -19.95 1.65
C ASN A 36 -7.65 -19.33 2.54
N GLU A 37 -6.37 -19.53 2.20
CA GLU A 37 -5.25 -18.91 2.90
C GLU A 37 -4.48 -18.03 1.91
N PHE A 38 -4.19 -16.79 2.32
CA PHE A 38 -3.39 -15.88 1.50
C PHE A 38 -2.60 -14.90 2.36
N PHE A 39 -1.59 -14.28 1.78
CA PHE A 39 -0.96 -13.09 2.34
C PHE A 39 -1.26 -11.90 1.42
N VAL A 40 -1.18 -10.71 1.98
CA VAL A 40 -1.37 -9.46 1.24
C VAL A 40 -0.16 -8.57 1.45
N ASP A 41 0.34 -7.97 0.38
CA ASP A 41 1.35 -6.93 0.47
C ASP A 41 0.89 -5.66 -0.23
N GLY A 42 1.37 -4.52 0.28
CA GLY A 42 1.10 -3.20 -0.28
C GLY A 42 2.40 -2.41 -0.40
N PHE A 43 2.44 -1.53 -1.41
CA PHE A 43 3.50 -0.55 -1.60
C PHE A 43 2.91 0.85 -1.52
N SER A 44 3.53 1.74 -0.75
CA SER A 44 3.09 3.14 -0.63
C SER A 44 1.63 3.22 -0.19
N LEU A 45 0.78 3.98 -0.90
CA LEU A 45 -0.67 4.05 -0.67
C LEU A 45 -1.37 2.68 -0.63
N GLY A 46 -0.85 1.67 -1.34
CA GLY A 46 -1.40 0.31 -1.29
C GLY A 46 -1.26 -0.36 0.08
N THR A 47 -0.42 0.17 0.98
CA THR A 47 -0.30 -0.32 2.37
C THR A 47 -1.57 -0.08 3.18
N ALA A 48 -2.34 0.98 2.90
CA ALA A 48 -3.64 1.21 3.52
C ALA A 48 -4.63 0.07 3.18
N HIS A 49 -4.66 -0.34 1.92
CA HIS A 49 -5.49 -1.46 1.47
C HIS A 49 -5.01 -2.78 2.04
N ALA A 50 -3.70 -3.03 2.08
CA ALA A 50 -3.13 -4.22 2.69
C ALA A 50 -3.48 -4.34 4.18
N LEU A 51 -3.39 -3.23 4.94
CA LEU A 51 -3.81 -3.17 6.34
C LEU A 51 -5.31 -3.41 6.49
N SER A 52 -6.14 -2.84 5.62
CA SER A 52 -7.59 -3.07 5.64
C SER A 52 -7.94 -4.54 5.41
N ILE A 53 -7.30 -5.18 4.43
CA ILE A 53 -7.45 -6.62 4.13
C ILE A 53 -7.00 -7.46 5.33
N ALA A 54 -5.83 -7.17 5.87
CA ALA A 54 -5.28 -7.87 7.03
C ALA A 54 -6.15 -7.71 8.28
N ARG A 55 -6.80 -6.55 8.47
CA ARG A 55 -7.79 -6.34 9.53
C ARG A 55 -9.04 -7.18 9.31
N TYR A 56 -9.56 -7.20 8.09
CA TYR A 56 -10.83 -7.87 7.78
C TYR A 56 -10.73 -9.40 7.82
N PHE A 57 -9.67 -9.95 7.24
CA PHE A 57 -9.40 -11.39 7.11
C PHE A 57 -8.38 -11.92 8.14
N GLY A 58 -7.99 -11.08 9.11
CA GLY A 58 -7.05 -11.46 10.15
C GLY A 58 -7.65 -12.42 11.19
N VAL A 59 -6.84 -12.83 12.16
CA VAL A 59 -7.28 -13.69 13.27
C VAL A 59 -8.32 -12.96 14.10
N GLY A 60 -9.53 -13.53 14.21
CA GLY A 60 -10.65 -12.90 14.91
C GLY A 60 -11.30 -11.75 14.15
N GLY A 61 -10.98 -11.59 12.86
CA GLY A 61 -11.64 -10.64 11.97
C GLY A 61 -13.12 -10.94 11.77
N SER A 62 -13.88 -9.92 11.36
CA SER A 62 -15.33 -9.95 11.15
C SER A 62 -15.79 -10.71 9.90
N GLY A 63 -14.87 -11.24 9.10
CA GLY A 63 -15.15 -11.66 7.72
C GLY A 63 -14.80 -13.10 7.43
N TYR A 64 -15.82 -13.97 7.48
CA TYR A 64 -15.91 -15.28 6.83
C TYR A 64 -14.86 -16.33 7.22
N ASP A 65 -15.32 -17.38 7.92
CA ASP A 65 -14.50 -18.48 8.47
C ASP A 65 -13.65 -19.25 7.42
N ASP A 66 -13.93 -19.09 6.13
CA ASP A 66 -13.27 -19.82 5.04
C ASP A 66 -12.07 -19.09 4.42
N HIS A 67 -11.83 -17.80 4.75
CA HIS A 67 -10.78 -16.99 4.14
C HIS A 67 -9.91 -16.29 5.18
N GLN A 68 -8.61 -16.60 5.21
CA GLN A 68 -7.68 -16.11 6.21
C GLN A 68 -6.45 -15.43 5.59
N CYS A 69 -6.22 -14.19 6.02
CA CYS A 69 -4.99 -13.47 5.78
C CYS A 69 -3.92 -13.96 6.78
N VAL A 70 -3.01 -14.81 6.31
CA VAL A 70 -1.94 -15.41 7.13
C VAL A 70 -0.72 -14.50 7.28
N GLY A 71 -0.63 -13.41 6.50
CA GLY A 71 0.42 -12.42 6.65
C GLY A 71 0.19 -11.12 5.87
N VAL A 72 0.82 -10.05 6.34
CA VAL A 72 0.76 -8.71 5.74
C VAL A 72 2.16 -8.17 5.46
N GLY A 73 2.33 -7.56 4.30
CA GLY A 73 3.55 -6.91 3.86
C GLY A 73 3.36 -5.42 3.62
N LEU A 74 4.18 -4.60 4.25
CA LEU A 74 4.07 -3.13 4.20
C LEU A 74 5.38 -2.55 3.67
N ASN A 75 5.40 -2.13 2.42
CA ASN A 75 6.57 -1.56 1.75
C ASN A 75 6.41 -0.04 1.58
N CYS A 76 7.37 0.72 2.11
CA CYS A 76 7.32 2.18 2.23
C CYS A 76 5.94 2.66 2.70
N PRO A 77 5.49 2.20 3.89
CA PRO A 77 4.12 2.38 4.32
C PRO A 77 3.81 3.82 4.70
N TYR A 78 2.54 4.15 4.57
CA TYR A 78 1.97 5.44 4.90
C TYR A 78 0.93 5.28 6.03
N LEU A 79 0.77 6.32 6.87
CA LEU A 79 -0.23 6.39 7.94
C LEU A 79 -1.26 7.49 7.67
N SER A 80 -2.53 7.17 7.92
CA SER A 80 -3.65 8.12 7.77
C SER A 80 -3.53 9.37 8.64
N THR A 81 -4.15 10.46 8.19
CA THR A 81 -4.23 11.75 8.92
C THR A 81 -4.58 11.60 10.40
N PRO A 82 -5.61 10.82 10.81
CA PRO A 82 -5.97 10.72 12.23
C PRO A 82 -4.84 10.16 13.09
N ILE A 83 -4.12 9.13 12.60
CA ILE A 83 -2.98 8.54 13.33
C ILE A 83 -1.81 9.51 13.36
N CYS A 84 -1.49 10.15 12.23
CA CYS A 84 -0.44 11.16 12.21
C CYS A 84 -0.72 12.32 13.18
N ALA A 85 -1.97 12.79 13.24
CA ALA A 85 -2.38 13.83 14.17
C ALA A 85 -2.25 13.39 15.65
N GLU A 86 -2.61 12.14 15.97
CA GLU A 86 -2.47 11.57 17.32
C GLU A 86 -1.02 11.63 17.84
N PHE A 87 -0.04 11.36 16.97
CA PHE A 87 1.38 11.30 17.33
C PHE A 87 2.20 12.50 16.86
N GLN A 88 1.56 13.58 16.40
CA GLN A 88 2.21 14.79 15.89
C GLN A 88 3.20 14.51 14.73
N MET A 89 2.90 13.50 13.90
CA MET A 89 3.69 13.14 12.73
C MET A 89 3.19 13.90 11.49
N ARG A 90 4.08 14.09 10.52
CA ARG A 90 3.74 14.68 9.22
C ARG A 90 2.85 13.73 8.41
N CYS A 91 1.88 14.26 7.66
CA CYS A 91 0.90 13.46 6.91
C CYS A 91 0.75 13.96 5.46
N ASP A 92 1.81 13.88 4.66
CA ASP A 92 1.84 14.56 3.36
C ASP A 92 0.88 13.97 2.30
N ALA A 93 0.60 12.66 2.34
CA ALA A 93 -0.20 12.01 1.30
C ALA A 93 -1.72 12.31 1.40
N ASP A 94 -2.23 12.60 2.59
CA ASP A 94 -3.62 13.04 2.80
C ASP A 94 -3.76 14.57 2.79
N ASP A 95 -2.65 15.30 2.95
CA ASP A 95 -2.62 16.77 3.10
C ASP A 95 -2.39 17.50 1.78
N MET A 96 -2.31 16.77 0.67
CA MET A 96 -2.37 17.37 -0.65
C MET A 96 -3.66 18.21 -0.76
N TRP A 97 -3.50 19.53 -0.90
CA TRP A 97 -4.62 20.49 -0.90
C TRP A 97 -5.74 20.08 -1.86
N LEU A 98 -5.35 19.54 -3.02
CA LEU A 98 -6.27 18.99 -4.01
C LEU A 98 -7.11 17.87 -3.42
N VAL A 99 -6.52 16.90 -2.72
CA VAL A 99 -7.25 15.77 -2.12
C VAL A 99 -8.28 16.28 -1.11
N ARG A 100 -7.88 17.13 -0.14
CA ARG A 100 -8.78 17.65 0.91
C ARG A 100 -9.96 18.50 0.40
N HIS A 101 -9.84 19.11 -0.78
CA HIS A 101 -10.86 20.02 -1.34
C HIS A 101 -11.55 19.45 -2.59
N ASN A 102 -11.20 18.24 -3.02
CA ASN A 102 -11.77 17.59 -4.19
C ASN A 102 -12.97 16.73 -3.80
N ASP A 103 -14.08 17.42 -3.54
CA ASP A 103 -15.40 16.81 -3.45
C ASP A 103 -15.90 16.47 -4.86
N THR A 104 -15.94 15.18 -5.20
CA THR A 104 -16.35 14.68 -6.53
C THR A 104 -17.76 15.09 -6.93
N GLN A 105 -18.60 15.50 -5.97
CA GLN A 105 -19.96 15.98 -6.24
C GLN A 105 -19.99 17.45 -6.71
N LYS A 106 -18.85 18.16 -6.65
CA LYS A 106 -18.73 19.55 -7.12
C LYS A 106 -18.17 19.61 -8.53
N TRP A 107 -18.71 20.51 -9.36
CA TRP A 107 -18.22 20.78 -10.71
C TRP A 107 -16.71 21.13 -10.78
N SER A 108 -16.15 21.74 -9.73
CA SER A 108 -14.72 22.02 -9.63
C SER A 108 -13.85 20.77 -9.67
N ALA A 109 -14.37 19.62 -9.21
CA ALA A 109 -13.66 18.34 -9.30
C ALA A 109 -13.47 17.90 -10.75
N ALA A 110 -14.48 18.08 -11.60
CA ALA A 110 -14.38 17.77 -13.03
C ALA A 110 -13.26 18.57 -13.73
N TRP A 111 -13.08 19.84 -13.34
CA TRP A 111 -11.95 20.66 -13.82
C TRP A 111 -10.60 20.19 -13.30
N ASN A 112 -10.51 19.79 -12.04
CA ASN A 112 -9.28 19.21 -11.49
C ASN A 112 -8.91 17.93 -12.25
N TYR A 113 -9.86 17.02 -12.42
CA TYR A 113 -9.68 15.77 -13.16
C TYR A 113 -9.27 15.98 -14.63
N ALA A 114 -9.87 16.95 -15.31
CA ALA A 114 -9.45 17.33 -16.66
C ALA A 114 -8.03 17.93 -16.70
N LEU A 115 -7.66 18.77 -15.73
CA LEU A 115 -6.32 19.35 -15.64
C LEU A 115 -5.27 18.28 -15.30
N TRP A 116 -5.57 17.35 -14.39
CA TRP A 116 -4.70 16.24 -14.04
C TRP A 116 -4.47 15.30 -15.22
N ASP A 117 -5.50 15.02 -16.00
CA ASP A 117 -5.38 14.26 -17.23
C ASP A 117 -4.44 14.94 -18.23
N LEU A 118 -4.59 16.26 -18.39
CA LEU A 118 -3.69 17.07 -19.21
C LEU A 118 -2.24 17.10 -18.67
N LEU A 119 -2.05 17.06 -17.35
CA LEU A 119 -0.72 17.17 -16.73
C LEU A 119 0.01 15.83 -16.57
N PHE A 120 -0.70 14.71 -16.44
CA PHE A 120 -0.09 13.38 -16.27
C PHE A 120 0.01 12.60 -17.57
N TYR A 121 -0.98 12.73 -18.47
CA TYR A 121 -1.11 11.87 -19.64
C TYR A 121 -0.88 12.58 -20.97
N VAL A 122 -0.75 13.91 -20.99
CA VAL A 122 -0.22 14.60 -22.18
C VAL A 122 1.30 14.71 -22.04
N PRO A 123 2.09 13.83 -22.69
CA PRO A 123 3.54 13.77 -22.55
C PRO A 123 4.25 15.08 -22.96
N TYR A 124 3.56 15.96 -23.69
CA TYR A 124 4.07 17.26 -24.13
C TYR A 124 4.04 18.34 -23.04
N ILE A 125 3.25 18.20 -21.98
CA ILE A 125 3.12 19.23 -20.93
C ILE A 125 3.89 18.83 -19.67
N SER A 126 3.76 17.57 -19.22
CA SER A 126 4.54 17.03 -18.11
C SER A 126 4.64 15.51 -18.23
N PRO A 127 5.83 14.94 -18.51
CA PRO A 127 6.02 13.50 -18.38
C PRO A 127 5.67 13.07 -16.93
N PRO A 128 5.01 11.90 -16.72
CA PRO A 128 4.67 11.37 -15.39
C PRO A 128 5.85 11.39 -14.39
N ALA A 129 7.06 11.34 -14.94
CA ALA A 129 8.36 11.38 -14.31
C ALA A 129 8.77 12.69 -13.62
N LYS A 130 8.26 13.87 -14.03
CA LYS A 130 8.77 15.15 -13.53
C LYS A 130 8.43 15.43 -12.06
N PHE A 131 7.39 14.79 -11.52
CA PHE A 131 6.99 14.92 -10.12
C PHE A 131 7.95 14.24 -9.14
N PHE A 132 8.82 13.35 -9.63
CA PHE A 132 9.81 12.62 -8.82
C PHE A 132 11.18 13.32 -8.74
N GLY A 133 11.28 14.56 -9.25
CA GLY A 133 12.47 15.41 -9.10
C GLY A 133 13.79 14.71 -9.42
N ASP A 134 14.78 14.85 -8.54
CA ASP A 134 16.12 14.25 -8.67
C ASP A 134 16.16 12.73 -8.46
N VAL A 135 15.08 12.13 -7.95
CA VAL A 135 14.99 10.67 -7.75
C VAL A 135 14.76 9.97 -9.09
N TRP A 136 13.97 10.58 -9.99
CA TRP A 136 13.66 9.96 -11.28
C TRP A 136 14.89 9.68 -12.15
N PRO A 137 15.81 10.63 -12.40
CA PRO A 137 16.98 10.35 -13.23
C PRO A 137 17.89 9.25 -12.63
N LYS A 138 18.09 9.26 -11.31
CA LYS A 138 18.91 8.26 -10.61
C LYS A 138 18.28 6.87 -10.69
N TRP A 139 16.97 6.80 -10.45
CA TRP A 139 16.20 5.56 -10.51
C TRP A 139 16.15 5.00 -11.94
N ALA A 140 15.87 5.85 -12.93
CA ALA A 140 15.83 5.47 -14.33
C ALA A 140 17.19 4.97 -14.85
N GLN A 141 18.30 5.54 -14.35
CA GLN A 141 19.64 5.06 -14.67
C GLN A 141 19.97 3.73 -13.98
N ALA A 142 19.58 3.58 -12.71
CA ALA A 142 19.90 2.37 -11.94
C ALA A 142 19.04 1.17 -12.34
N CYS A 143 17.79 1.40 -12.74
CA CYS A 143 16.79 0.36 -12.97
C CYS A 143 15.91 0.68 -14.20
N PRO A 144 16.49 0.75 -15.42
CA PRO A 144 15.74 1.13 -16.63
C PRO A 144 14.58 0.19 -16.96
N GLU A 145 14.71 -1.10 -16.64
CA GLU A 145 13.64 -2.09 -16.83
C GLU A 145 12.40 -1.79 -15.97
N GLN A 146 12.58 -1.28 -14.74
CA GLN A 146 11.46 -0.89 -13.87
C GLN A 146 10.70 0.31 -14.44
N VAL A 147 11.43 1.28 -15.02
CA VAL A 147 10.82 2.43 -15.69
C VAL A 147 9.98 1.98 -16.88
N GLU A 148 10.49 1.05 -17.68
CA GLU A 148 9.74 0.51 -18.82
C GLU A 148 8.45 -0.18 -18.37
N GLN A 149 8.51 -0.97 -17.30
CA GLN A 149 7.32 -1.64 -16.75
C GLN A 149 6.31 -0.64 -16.20
N LEU A 150 6.75 0.38 -15.45
CA LEU A 150 5.89 1.45 -14.96
C LEU A 150 5.17 2.14 -16.13
N ILE A 151 5.90 2.46 -17.21
CA ILE A 151 5.32 3.07 -18.41
C ILE A 151 4.27 2.14 -19.04
N ARG A 152 4.57 0.83 -19.16
CA ARG A 152 3.62 -0.15 -19.71
C ARG A 152 2.34 -0.26 -18.87
N ASP A 153 2.46 -0.30 -17.55
CA ASP A 153 1.31 -0.37 -16.63
C ASP A 153 0.48 0.93 -16.64
N GLN A 154 1.15 2.08 -16.68
CA GLN A 154 0.50 3.38 -16.85
C GLN A 154 -0.26 3.45 -18.18
N THR A 155 0.32 2.94 -19.27
CA THR A 155 -0.34 2.92 -20.59
C THR A 155 -1.60 2.05 -20.60
N ARG A 156 -1.60 0.93 -19.87
CA ARG A 156 -2.79 0.07 -19.75
C ARG A 156 -3.93 0.75 -19.01
N THR A 157 -3.60 1.54 -18.00
CA THR A 157 -4.59 2.30 -17.21
C THR A 157 -5.35 3.31 -18.07
N VAL A 158 -4.71 3.86 -19.11
CA VAL A 158 -5.35 4.78 -20.08
C VAL A 158 -6.46 4.10 -20.91
N VAL A 159 -6.39 2.78 -21.14
CA VAL A 159 -7.33 2.04 -22.00
C VAL A 159 -8.78 2.05 -21.46
N ARG A 160 -8.97 2.24 -20.15
CA ARG A 160 -10.29 2.33 -19.49
C ARG A 160 -10.60 3.72 -18.95
N GLY A 161 -9.83 4.72 -19.38
CA GLY A 161 -9.94 6.12 -18.97
C GLY A 161 -8.86 6.50 -17.96
N SER A 162 -8.06 7.49 -18.31
CA SER A 162 -7.05 8.14 -17.46
C SER A 162 -7.61 8.71 -16.16
N GLN A 163 -8.92 8.95 -16.13
CA GLN A 163 -9.64 9.45 -14.96
C GLN A 163 -9.74 8.44 -13.83
N GLY A 164 -9.54 7.14 -14.05
CA GLY A 164 -9.68 6.13 -12.99
C GLY A 164 -8.61 6.24 -11.92
N GLN A 165 -7.34 6.22 -12.31
CA GLN A 165 -6.22 6.35 -11.37
C GLN A 165 -6.19 7.74 -10.73
N GLY A 166 -6.52 8.79 -11.49
CA GLY A 166 -6.66 10.14 -10.96
C GLY A 166 -7.82 10.24 -9.95
N CYS A 167 -8.97 9.64 -10.25
CA CYS A 167 -10.11 9.59 -9.33
C CYS A 167 -9.74 8.87 -8.04
N GLU A 168 -9.05 7.73 -8.12
CA GLU A 168 -8.63 7.01 -6.93
C GLU A 168 -7.59 7.80 -6.13
N ALA A 169 -6.50 8.22 -6.76
CA ALA A 169 -5.42 8.92 -6.07
C ALA A 169 -5.80 10.30 -5.49
N MET A 170 -6.80 10.97 -6.07
CA MET A 170 -7.14 12.36 -5.73
C MET A 170 -8.46 12.51 -4.96
N HIS A 171 -9.15 11.42 -4.66
CA HIS A 171 -10.41 11.48 -3.92
C HIS A 171 -10.19 11.16 -2.44
N TYR A 172 -10.43 12.16 -1.58
CA TYR A 172 -10.18 12.05 -0.13
C TYR A 172 -10.88 10.85 0.51
N THR A 173 -12.14 10.61 0.18
CA THR A 173 -12.89 9.47 0.74
C THR A 173 -12.27 8.12 0.34
N THR A 174 -11.71 8.04 -0.87
CA THR A 174 -11.24 6.77 -1.44
C THR A 174 -9.80 6.43 -1.06
N GLN A 175 -8.94 7.45 -0.96
CA GLN A 175 -7.50 7.28 -0.72
C GLN A 175 -7.04 7.68 0.69
N SER A 176 -7.71 8.63 1.36
CA SER A 176 -7.29 9.14 2.67
C SER A 176 -8.13 8.63 3.84
N MET A 177 -9.44 8.46 3.62
CA MET A 177 -10.32 7.98 4.68
C MET A 177 -10.24 6.46 4.83
N TRP A 178 -9.34 6.02 5.70
CA TRP A 178 -9.16 4.61 5.98
C TRP A 178 -10.43 3.99 6.57
N GLY A 179 -11.04 4.65 7.56
CA GLY A 179 -12.24 4.15 8.25
C GLY A 179 -11.97 2.97 9.19
N PHE A 180 -10.72 2.72 9.53
CA PHE A 180 -10.29 1.72 10.51
C PHE A 180 -8.98 2.15 11.18
N ASP A 181 -8.67 1.57 12.33
CA ASP A 181 -7.41 1.78 13.05
C ASP A 181 -6.41 0.65 12.74
N PRO A 182 -5.15 0.94 12.35
CA PRO A 182 -4.14 -0.10 12.11
C PRO A 182 -3.83 -0.96 13.35
N ARG A 183 -4.09 -0.45 14.56
CA ARG A 183 -3.96 -1.22 15.82
C ARG A 183 -4.93 -2.41 15.89
N GLU A 184 -6.00 -2.41 15.09
CA GLU A 184 -6.95 -3.51 15.00
C GLU A 184 -6.47 -4.66 14.10
N VAL A 185 -5.38 -4.47 13.34
CA VAL A 185 -4.83 -5.52 12.46
C VAL A 185 -4.26 -6.66 13.29
N ASN A 186 -4.76 -7.87 13.08
CA ASN A 186 -4.32 -9.07 13.79
C ASN A 186 -3.95 -10.19 12.82
N VAL A 187 -2.65 -10.34 12.53
CA VAL A 187 -2.13 -11.37 11.64
C VAL A 187 -0.83 -11.95 12.19
N LYS A 188 -0.51 -13.19 11.79
CA LYS A 188 0.63 -13.94 12.35
C LYS A 188 1.98 -13.51 11.80
N ASN A 189 2.04 -13.14 10.52
CA ASN A 189 3.29 -12.79 9.84
C ASN A 189 3.21 -11.36 9.32
N VAL A 190 4.17 -10.53 9.69
CA VAL A 190 4.18 -9.11 9.32
C VAL A 190 5.56 -8.74 8.79
N CYS A 191 5.61 -8.10 7.63
CA CYS A 191 6.80 -7.42 7.13
C CYS A 191 6.56 -5.91 7.12
N VAL A 192 7.46 -5.13 7.72
CA VAL A 192 7.44 -3.66 7.66
C VAL A 192 8.77 -3.17 7.13
N TRP A 193 8.80 -2.80 5.86
CA TRP A 193 10.01 -2.36 5.16
C TRP A 193 9.85 -0.90 4.76
N TYR A 194 10.72 -0.02 5.27
CA TYR A 194 10.65 1.42 5.02
C TYR A 194 12.05 1.99 4.78
N ALA A 195 12.13 3.07 4.01
CA ALA A 195 13.39 3.72 3.69
C ALA A 195 13.62 4.92 4.61
N GLN A 196 14.80 5.00 5.21
CA GLN A 196 15.20 6.12 6.07
C GLN A 196 15.36 7.43 5.28
N ASP A 197 15.59 7.32 3.97
CA ASP A 197 15.66 8.41 3.01
C ASP A 197 14.36 8.60 2.20
N ASP A 198 13.24 8.03 2.65
CA ASP A 198 11.92 8.26 2.05
C ASP A 198 11.39 9.65 2.41
N CYS A 199 11.95 10.65 1.75
CA CYS A 199 11.53 12.05 1.82
C CYS A 199 11.59 12.65 0.41
N LEU A 200 10.63 12.25 -0.43
CA LEU A 200 10.44 12.79 -1.77
C LEU A 200 9.96 14.25 -1.71
N SER A 201 10.81 15.18 -1.30
CA SER A 201 10.51 16.62 -1.28
C SER A 201 9.33 16.97 -0.33
N PRO A 202 9.13 18.26 0.04
CA PRO A 202 7.91 18.66 0.71
C PRO A 202 6.69 18.30 -0.15
N GLY A 203 5.76 17.49 0.40
CA GLY A 203 4.47 17.18 -0.25
C GLY A 203 4.42 15.92 -1.12
N ALA A 204 5.45 15.07 -1.14
CA ALA A 204 5.35 13.72 -1.71
C ALA A 204 6.18 12.71 -0.91
N GLY A 205 5.67 11.49 -0.74
CA GLY A 205 6.38 10.38 -0.08
C GLY A 205 5.74 9.89 1.22
N SER A 206 6.35 8.84 1.76
CA SER A 206 5.94 8.19 3.02
C SER A 206 7.05 8.41 4.04
N PRO A 207 6.93 9.40 4.96
CA PRO A 207 7.98 9.70 5.92
C PRO A 207 8.42 8.43 6.68
N PRO A 208 9.72 8.24 6.95
CA PRO A 208 10.21 7.03 7.64
C PRO A 208 9.54 6.81 9.01
N GLU A 209 9.11 7.91 9.64
CA GLU A 209 8.32 7.95 10.87
C GLU A 209 7.10 7.02 10.83
N HIS A 210 6.47 6.87 9.66
CA HIS A 210 5.27 6.04 9.47
C HIS A 210 5.62 4.56 9.55
N GLY A 211 6.67 4.16 8.85
CA GLY A 211 7.20 2.80 8.90
C GLY A 211 7.73 2.43 10.28
N GLU A 212 8.45 3.36 10.93
CA GLU A 212 8.94 3.19 12.29
C GLU A 212 7.80 2.98 13.29
N TRP A 213 6.74 3.79 13.21
CA TRP A 213 5.57 3.67 14.08
C TRP A 213 4.87 2.32 13.89
N LEU A 214 4.66 1.88 12.64
CA LEU A 214 4.05 0.59 12.34
C LEU A 214 4.92 -0.58 12.82
N ALA A 215 6.23 -0.50 12.59
CA ALA A 215 7.19 -1.50 13.06
C ALA A 215 7.12 -1.64 14.59
N LYS A 216 7.14 -0.52 15.31
CA LYS A 216 7.02 -0.49 16.78
C LYS A 216 5.68 -1.01 17.27
N MET A 217 4.58 -0.63 16.61
CA MET A 217 3.24 -1.13 16.95
C MET A 217 3.19 -2.66 16.88
N PHE A 218 3.72 -3.27 15.81
CA PHE A 218 3.72 -4.72 15.69
C PHE A 218 4.76 -5.40 16.60
N GLN A 219 5.91 -4.77 16.88
CA GLN A 219 6.86 -5.24 17.89
C GLN A 219 6.20 -5.34 19.27
N ASN A 220 5.48 -4.30 19.70
CA ASN A 220 4.74 -4.33 20.97
C ASN A 220 3.75 -5.50 21.00
N LYS A 221 3.01 -5.76 19.91
CA LYS A 221 2.10 -6.91 19.82
C LYS A 221 2.83 -8.26 19.91
N GLN A 222 4.01 -8.37 19.33
CA GLN A 222 4.85 -9.56 19.47
C GLN A 222 5.30 -9.76 20.92
N GLU A 223 5.77 -8.71 21.58
CA GLU A 223 6.21 -8.75 22.98
C GLU A 223 5.07 -9.08 23.95
N GLU A 224 3.88 -8.50 23.74
CA GLU A 224 2.66 -8.81 24.51
C GLU A 224 2.25 -10.28 24.37
N ALA A 225 2.34 -10.84 23.16
CA ALA A 225 2.07 -12.25 22.91
C ALA A 225 3.13 -13.15 23.57
N ASP A 226 4.40 -12.78 23.53
CA ASP A 226 5.50 -13.57 24.09
C ASP A 226 5.57 -13.52 25.62
N GLY A 227 5.14 -12.41 26.24
CA GLY A 227 5.08 -12.24 27.69
C GLY A 227 3.86 -12.89 28.36
N SER A 228 2.84 -13.27 27.58
CA SER A 228 1.63 -13.91 28.09
C SER A 228 1.84 -15.42 28.25
N SER A 229 1.86 -15.89 29.51
CA SER A 229 1.92 -17.33 29.84
C SER A 229 0.69 -18.14 29.39
N VAL A 230 -0.33 -17.45 28.84
CA VAL A 230 -1.61 -18.02 28.37
C VAL A 230 -1.74 -17.91 26.84
N ALA A 231 -0.87 -17.15 26.16
CA ALA A 231 -0.90 -17.04 24.72
C ALA A 231 -0.42 -18.36 24.08
N GLY A 232 -1.35 -19.10 23.47
CA GLY A 232 -1.00 -20.23 22.63
C GLY A 232 -0.21 -19.78 21.40
N GLU A 233 0.51 -20.71 20.77
CA GLU A 233 1.33 -20.47 19.56
C GLU A 233 0.53 -19.87 18.39
N SER A 234 -0.80 -19.97 18.43
CA SER A 234 -1.75 -19.34 17.51
C SER A 234 -1.81 -17.81 17.59
N GLN A 235 -1.30 -17.18 18.66
CA GLN A 235 -1.31 -15.73 18.87
C GLN A 235 0.04 -15.04 18.66
N LYS A 236 1.12 -15.80 18.40
CA LYS A 236 2.45 -15.23 18.25
C LYS A 236 2.62 -14.49 16.91
N VAL A 237 2.85 -13.19 16.98
CA VAL A 237 3.21 -12.35 15.83
C VAL A 237 4.68 -12.55 15.50
N ARG A 238 4.99 -12.71 14.21
CA ARG A 238 6.35 -12.80 13.67
C ARG A 238 6.61 -11.61 12.77
N LEU A 239 7.82 -11.07 12.88
CA LEU A 239 8.18 -9.79 12.30
C LEU A 239 9.43 -9.89 11.45
N SER A 240 9.38 -9.26 10.28
CA SER A 240 10.54 -8.87 9.49
C SER A 240 10.51 -7.35 9.32
N ILE A 241 11.51 -6.66 9.85
CA ILE A 241 11.61 -5.20 9.78
C ILE A 241 12.88 -4.84 9.03
N ARG A 242 12.74 -3.96 8.04
CA ARG A 242 13.84 -3.41 7.25
C ARG A 242 13.73 -1.90 7.19
N ALA A 243 14.85 -1.21 7.37
CA ALA A 243 14.91 0.22 7.62
C ALA A 243 16.20 0.83 7.05
N GLU A 244 16.51 0.58 5.78
CA GLU A 244 17.78 1.01 5.19
C GLU A 244 17.75 2.45 4.63
N ASN A 245 18.94 3.03 4.50
CA ASN A 245 19.20 4.27 3.77
C ASN A 245 20.17 3.96 2.62
N VAL A 246 19.65 3.73 1.42
CA VAL A 246 20.46 3.34 0.25
C VAL A 246 20.46 4.39 -0.87
N GLY A 247 19.91 5.58 -0.61
CA GLY A 247 19.85 6.68 -1.57
C GLY A 247 18.80 6.49 -2.68
N ARG A 248 17.83 5.59 -2.47
CA ARG A 248 16.74 5.28 -3.42
C ARG A 248 15.38 5.80 -2.94
N GLY A 249 15.31 6.34 -1.72
CA GLY A 249 14.11 6.90 -1.10
C GLY A 249 12.93 5.93 -1.16
N HIS A 250 11.78 6.44 -1.62
CA HIS A 250 10.54 5.67 -1.75
C HIS A 250 10.67 4.39 -2.59
N MET A 251 11.66 4.31 -3.48
CA MET A 251 11.88 3.16 -4.36
C MET A 251 12.90 2.15 -3.82
N THR A 252 13.32 2.28 -2.56
CA THR A 252 14.38 1.44 -1.95
C THR A 252 14.13 -0.06 -2.07
N TYR A 253 12.90 -0.52 -1.83
CA TYR A 253 12.52 -1.93 -1.94
C TYR A 253 11.64 -2.22 -3.16
N ALA A 254 11.69 -1.37 -4.19
CA ALA A 254 11.04 -1.68 -5.46
C ALA A 254 11.83 -2.82 -6.17
N PRO A 255 11.20 -3.95 -6.51
CA PRO A 255 11.90 -5.13 -7.05
C PRO A 255 12.50 -4.85 -8.44
N SER A 256 13.80 -5.12 -8.64
CA SER A 256 14.58 -4.67 -9.82
C SER A 256 14.08 -5.14 -11.18
N LYS A 257 13.38 -6.27 -11.25
CA LYS A 257 12.83 -6.83 -12.50
C LYS A 257 11.31 -6.87 -12.57
N GLY A 258 10.63 -6.08 -11.75
CA GLY A 258 9.16 -6.01 -11.73
C GLY A 258 8.49 -6.95 -10.74
N ALA A 259 7.17 -7.03 -10.85
CA ALA A 259 6.26 -7.53 -9.82
C ALA A 259 6.82 -8.70 -9.00
N ALA A 260 7.22 -8.35 -7.77
CA ALA A 260 7.22 -9.08 -6.48
C ALA A 260 7.68 -10.56 -6.39
N TYR A 261 8.16 -11.19 -7.46
CA TYR A 261 8.49 -12.62 -7.51
C TYR A 261 9.80 -12.93 -8.25
N THR A 262 10.80 -12.07 -8.14
CA THR A 262 12.12 -12.32 -8.72
C THR A 262 12.93 -13.20 -7.76
N VAL A 263 13.54 -14.29 -8.25
CA VAL A 263 14.34 -15.21 -7.40
C VAL A 263 15.69 -14.63 -6.98
N GLU A 264 16.09 -13.51 -7.58
CA GLU A 264 17.41 -12.91 -7.41
C GLU A 264 17.47 -11.88 -6.27
N GLU A 265 16.33 -11.42 -5.78
CA GLU A 265 16.24 -10.40 -4.74
C GLU A 265 15.30 -10.84 -3.63
N GLU A 266 15.62 -10.48 -2.40
CA GLU A 266 14.70 -10.66 -1.29
C GLU A 266 13.49 -9.73 -1.47
N THR A 267 12.30 -10.30 -1.54
CA THR A 267 11.04 -9.57 -1.67
C THR A 267 10.11 -9.88 -0.51
N ILE A 268 9.22 -8.93 -0.17
CA ILE A 268 8.22 -9.13 0.88
C ILE A 268 7.41 -10.43 0.69
N PRO A 269 6.88 -10.77 -0.51
CA PRO A 269 6.17 -12.03 -0.70
C PRO A 269 7.02 -13.27 -0.40
N GLN A 270 8.31 -13.26 -0.76
CA GLN A 270 9.22 -14.37 -0.43
C GLN A 270 9.47 -14.46 1.07
N THR A 271 9.74 -13.34 1.73
CA THR A 271 9.94 -13.29 3.19
C THR A 271 8.69 -13.79 3.91
N LEU A 272 7.50 -13.34 3.53
CA LEU A 272 6.23 -13.83 4.07
C LEU A 272 6.03 -15.33 3.83
N LEU A 273 6.33 -15.82 2.62
CA LEU A 273 6.23 -17.24 2.30
C LEU A 273 7.18 -18.09 3.16
N GLN A 274 8.41 -17.63 3.38
CA GLN A 274 9.38 -18.30 4.25
C GLN A 274 8.89 -18.34 5.70
N MET A 275 8.37 -17.22 6.22
CA MET A 275 7.79 -17.16 7.56
C MET A 275 6.63 -18.15 7.70
N VAL A 276 5.73 -18.23 6.72
CA VAL A 276 4.62 -19.18 6.73
C VAL A 276 5.12 -20.64 6.75
N LYS A 277 6.10 -20.99 5.90
CA LYS A 277 6.68 -22.35 5.84
C LYS A 277 7.27 -22.81 7.18
N GLN A 278 8.01 -21.93 7.86
CA GLN A 278 8.57 -22.21 9.20
C GLN A 278 7.49 -22.51 10.26
N THR A 279 6.22 -22.21 10.00
CA THR A 279 5.09 -22.52 10.88
C THR A 279 4.58 -23.94 10.69
N LYS A 280 4.60 -24.44 9.45
CA LYS A 280 4.01 -25.74 9.09
C LYS A 280 4.97 -26.91 9.39
N GLU A 281 6.24 -26.61 9.64
CA GLU A 281 7.30 -27.59 9.93
C GLU A 281 7.54 -27.82 11.44
N LYS A 282 6.84 -27.10 12.31
CA LYS A 282 6.84 -27.29 13.77
C LYS A 282 5.56 -27.97 14.21
#